data_AF-A0A2V8G3E8-F1
#
_entry.id   AF-A0A2V8G3E8-F1
#
_cell.length_a   1.000
_cell.length_b   1.000
_cell.length_c   1.000
_cell.angle_alpha   90.00
_cell.angle_beta   90.00
_cell.angle_gamma   90.00
#
_symmetry.space_group_name_H-M   'P 1'
#
loop_
_entity.id
_entity.type
_entity.pdbx_description
1 polymer ?
#
loop_
_entity_poly.entity_id
_entity_poly.type
_entity_poly.pdbx_seq_one_letter_code
_entity_poly.pdbx_strand_id
1 'polypeptide(L)'
;TRRDFIEAVALCREVGVTLAPTFVTFHPWMTLDDYVELLDTIEQLDLVEHVAPIQLAIRLLIPRGSRLLELADVQSLIAPFDPATLTYRWSHPDRRVDRLQRDVSALVGVKLTEDRRAMFEAISTLAHERAGRARMLHTSPARDRATVPYLNEPWYC
;
A
#
# COMPACT_ATOMS: atom_id res chain seq x y z
N THR A 1 -5.11 5.37 14.03
CA THR A 1 -4.65 6.65 13.43
C THR A 1 -3.17 6.56 13.08
N ARG A 2 -2.59 7.51 12.33
CA ARG A 2 -1.14 7.51 12.00
C ARG A 2 -0.25 7.48 13.26
N ARG A 3 -0.63 8.25 14.28
CA ARG A 3 0.07 8.29 15.58
C ARG A 3 0.15 6.90 16.23
N ASP A 4 -0.97 6.17 16.25
CA ASP A 4 -1.02 4.84 16.85
C ASP A 4 -0.16 3.83 16.09
N PHE A 5 -0.03 3.98 14.76
CA PHE A 5 0.88 3.15 13.96
C PHE A 5 2.35 3.41 14.31
N ILE A 6 2.75 4.69 14.42
CA ILE A 6 4.11 5.07 14.85
C ILE A 6 4.41 4.52 16.26
N GLU A 7 3.45 4.64 17.17
CA GLU A 7 3.54 4.13 18.54
C GLU A 7 3.71 2.61 18.56
N ALA A 8 2.92 1.87 17.79
CA ALA A 8 3.04 0.41 17.69
C ALA A 8 4.41 -0.02 17.14
N VAL A 9 4.94 0.69 16.14
CA VAL A 9 6.27 0.42 15.58
C VAL A 9 7.37 0.63 16.63
N ALA A 10 7.26 1.70 17.43
CA ALA A 10 8.21 1.96 18.51
C ALA A 10 8.16 0.88 19.59
N LEU A 11 6.96 0.48 20.03
CA LEU A 11 6.77 -0.56 21.04
C LEU A 11 7.31 -1.92 20.56
N CYS A 12 7.01 -2.33 19.33
CA CYS A 12 7.54 -3.58 18.77
C CYS A 12 9.08 -3.59 18.73
N ARG A 13 9.71 -2.46 18.37
CA ARG A 13 11.17 -2.32 18.38
C ARG A 13 11.76 -2.43 19.77
N GLU A 14 11.14 -1.78 20.76
CA GLU A 14 11.60 -1.80 22.15
C GLU A 14 11.71 -3.23 22.70
N VAL A 15 10.75 -4.10 22.34
CA VAL A 15 10.72 -5.50 22.80
C VAL A 15 11.34 -6.50 21.83
N GLY A 16 11.96 -6.04 20.74
CA GLY A 16 12.62 -6.90 19.75
C GLY A 16 11.67 -7.75 18.90
N VAL A 17 10.40 -7.36 18.78
CA VAL A 17 9.41 -8.04 17.94
C VAL A 17 9.46 -7.45 16.52
N THR A 18 9.70 -8.30 15.53
CA THR A 18 9.65 -7.90 14.12
C THR A 18 8.20 -7.65 13.70
N LEU A 19 7.90 -6.41 13.31
CA LEU A 19 6.61 -6.04 12.73
C LEU A 19 6.60 -6.35 11.21
N ALA A 20 5.51 -6.93 10.72
CA ALA A 20 5.24 -7.14 9.30
C ALA A 20 3.87 -6.53 8.95
N PRO A 21 3.80 -5.19 8.73
CA PRO A 21 2.52 -4.52 8.55
C PRO A 21 1.92 -4.81 7.18
N THR A 22 0.59 -4.88 7.13
CA THR A 22 -0.20 -5.04 5.90
C THR A 22 -1.09 -3.82 5.67
N PHE A 23 -1.36 -3.53 4.40
CA PHE A 23 -2.12 -2.34 3.98
C PHE A 23 -3.11 -2.70 2.88
N VAL A 24 -4.26 -2.00 2.89
CA VAL A 24 -5.15 -1.88 1.73
C VAL A 24 -4.94 -0.48 1.18
N THR A 25 -3.96 -0.33 0.29
CA THR A 25 -3.47 1.00 -0.12
C THR A 25 -4.44 1.77 -0.99
N PHE A 26 -5.12 1.09 -1.92
CA PHE A 26 -6.08 1.73 -2.81
C PHE A 26 -7.51 1.45 -2.37
N HIS A 27 -8.18 2.48 -1.84
CA HIS A 27 -9.58 2.44 -1.41
C HIS A 27 -10.38 3.65 -1.92
N PRO A 28 -11.74 3.62 -1.90
CA PRO A 28 -12.58 4.66 -2.49
C PRO A 28 -12.36 6.09 -1.99
N TRP A 29 -11.76 6.23 -0.80
CA TRP A 29 -11.57 7.51 -0.11
C TRP A 29 -10.14 8.07 -0.17
N MET A 30 -9.18 7.36 -0.75
CA MET A 30 -7.78 7.80 -0.70
C MET A 30 -7.50 8.92 -1.70
N THR A 31 -6.53 9.77 -1.38
CA THR A 31 -5.98 10.76 -2.30
C THR A 31 -4.55 10.41 -2.67
N LEU A 32 -4.05 10.97 -3.77
CA LEU A 32 -2.63 10.78 -4.14
C LEU A 32 -1.68 11.26 -3.03
N ASP A 33 -2.08 12.31 -2.30
CA ASP A 33 -1.34 12.82 -1.15
C ASP A 33 -1.32 11.81 0.01
N ASP A 34 -2.44 11.12 0.30
CA ASP A 34 -2.49 10.07 1.33
C ASP A 34 -1.56 8.90 0.98
N TYR A 35 -1.48 8.52 -0.30
CA TYR A 35 -0.60 7.46 -0.75
C TYR A 35 0.88 7.86 -0.65
N VAL A 36 1.22 9.11 -0.99
CA VAL A 36 2.57 9.67 -0.77
C VAL A 36 2.91 9.69 0.72
N GLU A 37 2.00 10.18 1.58
CA GLU A 37 2.22 10.21 3.03
C GLU A 37 2.44 8.82 3.62
N LEU A 38 1.72 7.80 3.13
CA LEU A 38 1.94 6.41 3.52
C LEU A 38 3.37 5.95 3.17
N LEU A 39 3.82 6.19 1.94
CA LEU A 39 5.17 5.80 1.51
C LEU A 39 6.23 6.53 2.34
N ASP A 40 6.12 7.84 2.49
CA ASP A 40 7.04 8.63 3.32
C ASP A 40 7.08 8.12 4.77
N THR A 41 5.92 7.75 5.32
CA THR A 41 5.85 7.18 6.67
C THR A 41 6.52 5.81 6.75
N ILE A 42 6.36 4.93 5.75
CA ILE A 42 7.05 3.64 5.69
C ILE A 42 8.58 3.83 5.64
N GLU A 43 9.05 4.78 4.83
CA GLU A 43 10.46 5.09 4.68
C GLU A 43 11.05 5.69 5.97
N GLN A 44 10.38 6.70 6.54
CA GLN A 44 10.77 7.37 7.80
C GLN A 44 10.81 6.40 8.99
N LEU A 45 9.88 5.44 9.01
CA LEU A 45 9.84 4.42 10.03
C LEU A 45 10.79 3.26 9.74
N ASP A 46 11.62 3.26 8.69
CA ASP A 46 12.53 2.15 8.35
C ASP A 46 11.80 0.80 8.21
N LEU A 47 10.66 0.81 7.51
CA LEU A 47 9.79 -0.35 7.31
C LEU A 47 9.80 -0.89 5.87
N VAL A 48 10.60 -0.32 4.97
CA VAL A 48 10.63 -0.73 3.55
C VAL A 48 10.89 -2.23 3.37
N GLU A 49 11.85 -2.79 4.12
CA GLU A 49 12.15 -4.23 4.06
C GLU A 49 11.06 -5.11 4.72
N HIS A 50 10.18 -4.50 5.51
CA HIS A 50 9.09 -5.17 6.24
C HIS A 50 7.79 -5.25 5.44
N VAL A 51 7.70 -4.52 4.33
CA VAL A 51 6.50 -4.46 3.49
C VAL A 51 6.78 -5.15 2.16
N ALA A 52 6.01 -6.21 1.86
CA ALA A 52 6.08 -6.83 0.54
C ALA A 52 5.57 -5.84 -0.52
N PRO A 53 6.27 -5.62 -1.65
CA PRO A 53 5.87 -4.61 -2.63
C PRO A 53 4.42 -4.74 -3.13
N ILE A 54 3.90 -5.96 -3.22
CA ILE A 54 2.51 -6.22 -3.61
C ILE A 54 1.50 -5.61 -2.65
N GLN A 55 1.81 -5.48 -1.36
CA GLN A 55 0.95 -4.77 -0.39
C GLN A 55 0.72 -3.31 -0.80
N LEU A 56 1.70 -2.68 -1.44
CA LEU A 56 1.59 -1.30 -1.91
C LEU A 56 0.65 -1.17 -3.13
N ALA A 57 0.36 -2.26 -3.82
CA ALA A 57 -0.54 -2.30 -4.97
C ALA A 57 -1.97 -2.77 -4.65
N ILE A 58 -2.22 -3.22 -3.41
CA ILE A 58 -3.51 -3.83 -3.03
C ILE A 58 -4.64 -2.81 -3.15
N ARG A 59 -5.69 -3.23 -3.86
CA ARG A 59 -6.94 -2.49 -3.99
C ARG A 59 -8.02 -3.15 -3.15
N LEU A 60 -8.81 -2.34 -2.45
CA LEU A 60 -9.94 -2.79 -1.66
C LEU A 60 -10.95 -3.57 -2.51
N LEU A 61 -11.18 -4.83 -2.14
CA LEU A 61 -12.25 -5.65 -2.70
C LEU A 61 -13.50 -5.52 -1.83
N ILE A 62 -14.67 -5.39 -2.47
CA ILE A 62 -15.96 -5.29 -1.77
C ILE A 62 -16.77 -6.54 -2.11
N PRO A 63 -16.73 -7.61 -1.30
CA PRO A 63 -17.50 -8.81 -1.56
C PRO A 63 -18.98 -8.63 -1.20
N ARG A 64 -19.80 -9.59 -1.62
CA ARG A 64 -21.18 -9.72 -1.15
C ARG A 64 -21.23 -9.85 0.37
N GLY A 65 -22.15 -9.11 1.00
CA GLY A 65 -22.32 -9.11 2.46
C GLY A 65 -21.36 -8.18 3.21
N SER A 66 -20.48 -7.45 2.52
CA SER A 66 -19.64 -6.43 3.16
C SER A 66 -20.51 -5.33 3.78
N ARG A 67 -20.20 -4.94 5.03
CA ARG A 67 -20.84 -3.81 5.72
C ARG A 67 -20.58 -2.47 5.02
N LEU A 68 -19.54 -2.40 4.17
CA LEU A 68 -19.27 -1.24 3.32
C LEU A 68 -20.45 -0.95 2.37
N LEU A 69 -21.24 -1.95 1.99
CA LEU A 69 -22.42 -1.78 1.14
C LEU A 69 -23.55 -0.99 1.81
N GLU A 70 -23.49 -0.79 3.13
CA GLU A 70 -24.45 0.02 3.89
C GLU A 70 -24.10 1.52 3.85
N LEU A 71 -22.88 1.87 3.42
CA LEU A 71 -22.42 3.25 3.38
C LEU A 71 -22.88 3.94 2.09
N ALA A 72 -23.48 5.12 2.22
CA ALA A 72 -24.07 5.86 1.09
C ALA A 72 -23.03 6.27 0.03
N ASP A 73 -21.82 6.62 0.47
CA ASP A 73 -20.70 6.94 -0.41
C ASP A 73 -20.23 5.73 -1.22
N VAL A 74 -20.14 4.54 -0.61
CA VAL A 74 -19.82 3.29 -1.33
C VAL A 74 -20.92 2.94 -2.33
N GLN A 75 -22.19 3.03 -1.94
CA GLN A 75 -23.32 2.75 -2.83
C GLN A 75 -23.29 3.65 -4.08
N SER A 76 -22.80 4.88 -3.96
CA SER A 76 -22.69 5.82 -5.08
C SER A 76 -21.55 5.50 -6.07
N LEU A 77 -20.59 4.66 -5.67
CA LEU A 77 -19.36 4.37 -6.44
C LEU A 77 -19.31 2.96 -7.02
N ILE A 78 -20.08 2.02 -6.47
CA ILE A 78 -20.05 0.62 -6.88
C ILE A 78 -20.88 0.37 -8.14
N ALA A 79 -20.34 -0.49 -9.01
CA ALA A 79 -21.05 -1.09 -10.13
C ALA A 79 -21.83 -2.34 -9.66
N PRO A 80 -22.71 -2.91 -10.50
CA PRO A 80 -23.36 -4.19 -10.20
C PRO A 80 -22.36 -5.28 -9.83
N PHE A 81 -22.79 -6.20 -8.97
CA PHE A 81 -21.99 -7.35 -8.55
C PHE A 81 -21.47 -8.14 -9.75
N ASP A 82 -20.19 -8.47 -9.74
CA ASP A 82 -19.51 -9.26 -10.76
C ASP A 82 -19.32 -10.70 -10.25
N PRO A 83 -20.07 -11.70 -10.77
CA PRO A 83 -19.94 -13.08 -10.33
C PRO A 83 -18.59 -13.73 -10.65
N ALA A 84 -17.84 -13.22 -11.63
CA ALA A 84 -16.55 -13.81 -12.01
C ALA A 84 -15.45 -13.44 -11.00
N THR A 85 -15.50 -12.22 -10.48
CA THR A 85 -14.54 -11.74 -9.47
C THR A 85 -15.09 -11.83 -8.04
N LEU A 86 -16.36 -12.22 -7.87
CA LEU A 86 -17.08 -12.30 -6.60
C LEU A 86 -17.10 -10.98 -5.81
N THR A 87 -17.02 -9.84 -6.51
CA THR A 87 -16.94 -8.51 -5.89
C THR A 87 -17.87 -7.49 -6.57
N TYR A 88 -18.17 -6.41 -5.85
CA TYR A 88 -18.67 -5.17 -6.42
C TYR A 88 -17.48 -4.35 -6.91
N ARG A 89 -17.40 -4.14 -8.22
CA ARG A 89 -16.38 -3.27 -8.81
C ARG A 89 -16.66 -1.82 -8.44
N TRP A 90 -15.63 -1.01 -8.24
CA TRP A 90 -15.76 0.42 -7.99
C TRP A 90 -14.68 1.19 -8.75
N SER A 91 -14.99 2.42 -9.12
CA SER A 91 -14.05 3.37 -9.72
C SER A 91 -13.82 4.53 -8.77
N HIS A 92 -12.57 5.00 -8.71
CA HIS A 92 -12.25 6.13 -7.85
C HIS A 92 -12.81 7.43 -8.47
N PRO A 93 -13.38 8.37 -7.68
CA PRO A 93 -13.85 9.66 -8.20
C PRO A 93 -12.75 10.44 -8.93
N ASP A 94 -11.53 10.41 -8.38
CA ASP A 94 -10.33 10.89 -9.07
C ASP A 94 -9.71 9.77 -9.92
N ARG A 95 -9.81 9.90 -11.25
CA ARG A 95 -9.22 8.95 -12.23
C ARG A 95 -7.69 8.84 -12.14
N ARG A 96 -7.00 9.80 -11.54
CA ARG A 96 -5.56 9.76 -11.33
C ARG A 96 -5.19 8.68 -10.32
N VAL A 97 -6.00 8.45 -9.29
CA VAL A 97 -5.82 7.38 -8.31
C VAL A 97 -5.92 6.01 -8.98
N ASP A 98 -6.96 5.78 -9.79
CA ASP A 98 -7.10 4.52 -10.55
C ASP A 98 -5.95 4.30 -11.55
N ARG A 99 -5.40 5.38 -12.13
CA ARG A 99 -4.23 5.30 -13.00
C ARG A 99 -2.98 4.92 -12.20
N LEU A 100 -2.75 5.56 -11.06
CA LEU A 100 -1.63 5.24 -10.17
C LEU A 100 -1.71 3.78 -9.72
N GLN A 101 -2.89 3.29 -9.33
CA GLN A 101 -3.09 1.90 -8.92
C GLN A 101 -2.65 0.92 -10.01
N ARG A 102 -3.09 1.14 -11.26
CA ARG A 102 -2.69 0.28 -12.39
C ARG A 102 -1.18 0.32 -12.64
N ASP A 103 -0.59 1.51 -12.58
CA ASP A 103 0.84 1.68 -12.84
C ASP A 103 1.69 1.01 -11.74
N VAL A 104 1.29 1.14 -10.47
CA VAL A 104 1.93 0.44 -9.33
C VAL A 104 1.74 -1.08 -9.43
N SER A 105 0.53 -1.56 -9.75
CA SER A 105 0.31 -3.00 -9.97
C SER A 105 1.18 -3.56 -11.10
N ALA A 106 1.36 -2.81 -12.19
CA ALA A 106 2.23 -3.20 -13.29
C ALA A 106 3.70 -3.26 -12.86
N LEU A 107 4.18 -2.27 -12.08
CA LEU A 107 5.55 -2.29 -11.54
C LEU A 107 5.81 -3.54 -10.69
N VAL A 108 4.88 -3.89 -9.80
CA VAL A 108 5.04 -5.05 -8.92
C VAL A 108 4.89 -6.38 -9.67
N GLY A 109 3.95 -6.47 -10.61
CA GLY A 109 3.66 -7.72 -11.33
C GLY A 109 4.79 -8.23 -12.23
N VAL A 110 5.72 -7.37 -12.64
CA VAL A 110 6.84 -7.72 -13.54
C VAL A 110 8.06 -8.28 -12.77
N LYS A 111 8.15 -8.08 -11.45
CA LYS A 111 9.40 -8.17 -10.69
C LYS A 111 9.25 -8.86 -9.33
N LEU A 112 8.75 -10.10 -9.34
CA LEU A 112 8.44 -10.87 -8.11
C LEU A 112 9.67 -11.27 -7.26
N THR A 113 10.89 -11.17 -7.80
CA THR A 113 12.14 -11.60 -7.14
C THR A 113 13.13 -10.46 -6.89
N GLU A 114 12.77 -9.21 -7.15
CA GLU A 114 13.68 -8.07 -7.00
C GLU A 114 13.82 -7.55 -5.56
N ASP A 115 14.87 -6.75 -5.35
CA ASP A 115 15.16 -6.05 -4.11
C ASP A 115 14.00 -5.14 -3.68
N ARG A 116 13.46 -5.35 -2.47
CA ARG A 116 12.31 -4.60 -1.95
C ARG A 116 12.58 -3.10 -1.92
N ARG A 117 13.80 -2.71 -1.56
CA ARG A 117 14.24 -1.31 -1.58
C ARG A 117 14.09 -0.70 -2.97
N ALA A 118 14.68 -1.32 -3.99
CA ALA A 118 14.62 -0.82 -5.36
C ALA A 118 13.17 -0.72 -5.88
N MET A 119 12.33 -1.70 -5.53
CA MET A 119 10.91 -1.67 -5.88
C MET A 119 10.16 -0.53 -5.18
N PHE A 120 10.40 -0.36 -3.88
CA PHE A 120 9.83 0.74 -3.11
C PHE A 120 10.25 2.11 -3.67
N GLU A 121 11.52 2.27 -4.02
CA GLU A 121 12.06 3.49 -4.64
C GLU A 121 11.38 3.82 -5.97
N ALA A 122 11.14 2.81 -6.81
CA ALA A 122 10.43 2.99 -8.07
C ALA A 122 8.96 3.38 -7.85
N ILE A 123 8.28 2.73 -6.91
CA ILE A 123 6.88 3.05 -6.54
C ILE A 123 6.78 4.46 -5.95
N SER A 124 7.69 4.83 -5.05
CA SER A 124 7.66 6.13 -4.39
C SER A 124 7.98 7.27 -5.35
N THR A 125 8.95 7.10 -6.24
CA THR A 125 9.20 8.07 -7.33
C THR A 125 7.96 8.26 -8.21
N LEU A 126 7.35 7.16 -8.67
CA LEU A 126 6.12 7.22 -9.47
C LEU A 126 4.99 7.94 -8.73
N ALA A 127 4.76 7.62 -7.45
CA ALA A 127 3.71 8.23 -6.64
C ALA A 127 3.88 9.75 -6.52
N HIS A 128 5.08 10.19 -6.18
CA HIS A 128 5.43 11.61 -6.06
C HIS A 128 5.25 12.37 -7.36
N GLU A 129 5.71 11.81 -8.49
CA GLU A 129 5.50 12.38 -9.82
C GLU A 129 4.01 12.54 -10.12
N ARG A 130 3.20 11.51 -9.85
CA ARG A 130 1.75 11.56 -10.10
C ARG A 130 1.01 12.51 -9.18
N ALA A 131 1.49 12.71 -7.95
CA ALA A 131 0.96 13.69 -7.01
C ALA A 131 1.43 15.13 -7.32
N GLY A 132 2.50 15.30 -8.11
CA GLY A 132 3.14 16.60 -8.33
C GLY A 132 3.89 17.09 -7.08
N ARG A 133 4.38 16.15 -6.25
CA ARG A 133 5.11 16.42 -5.01
C ARG A 133 6.60 16.19 -5.23
N ALA A 134 7.43 17.01 -4.61
CA ALA A 134 8.87 16.75 -4.57
C ALA A 134 9.13 15.58 -3.61
N ARG A 135 9.88 14.57 -4.07
CA ARG A 135 10.31 13.48 -3.21
C ARG A 135 11.52 13.91 -2.39
N MET A 136 11.41 13.81 -1.07
CA MET A 136 12.56 13.96 -0.19
C MET A 136 13.27 12.61 -0.07
N LEU A 137 14.55 12.56 -0.41
CA LEU A 137 15.35 11.35 -0.21
C LEU A 137 15.71 11.25 1.27
N HIS A 138 15.28 10.18 1.93
CA HIS A 138 15.66 9.92 3.31
C HIS A 138 16.94 9.10 3.36
N THR A 139 18.04 9.70 3.82
CA THR A 139 19.30 8.98 4.05
C THR A 139 19.21 8.21 5.36
N SER A 140 18.60 7.02 5.35
CA SER A 140 18.74 6.10 6.47
C SER A 140 20.15 5.52 6.48
N PRO A 141 20.85 5.47 7.63
CA PRO A 141 22.13 4.78 7.71
C PRO A 141 21.91 3.33 7.29
N ALA A 142 22.79 2.83 6.40
CA ALA A 142 22.76 1.44 5.95
C ALA A 142 22.91 0.54 7.19
N ARG A 143 21.80 0.05 7.71
CA ARG A 143 21.82 -1.04 8.68
C ARG A 143 22.14 -2.30 7.92
N ASP A 144 22.94 -3.17 8.55
CA ASP A 144 23.12 -4.53 8.06
C ASP A 144 21.75 -5.10 7.71
N ARG A 145 21.66 -5.78 6.56
CA ARG A 145 20.48 -6.51 6.11
C ARG A 145 20.17 -7.56 7.16
N ALA A 146 19.54 -7.17 8.26
CA ALA A 146 18.85 -8.09 9.13
C ALA A 146 17.84 -8.76 8.22
N THR A 147 17.97 -10.06 8.02
CA THR A 147 17.05 -10.84 7.21
C THR A 147 15.69 -10.73 7.89
N VAL A 148 14.88 -9.75 7.49
CA VAL A 148 13.50 -9.63 7.95
C VAL A 148 12.83 -10.94 7.57
N PRO A 149 12.35 -11.74 8.53
CA PRO A 149 11.67 -12.99 8.18
C PRO A 149 10.47 -12.66 7.29
N TYR A 150 10.41 -13.28 6.11
CA TYR A 150 9.30 -13.10 5.19
C TYR A 150 8.85 -14.45 4.62
N LEU A 151 7.56 -14.54 4.34
CA LEU A 151 6.98 -15.64 3.59
C LEU A 151 7.23 -15.39 2.09
N ASN A 152 7.77 -16.38 1.41
CA ASN A 152 8.02 -16.43 -0.03
C ASN A 152 6.76 -16.76 -0.84
N GLU A 153 5.69 -17.18 -0.18
CA GLU A 153 4.39 -17.44 -0.80
C GLU A 153 3.52 -16.18 -0.76
N PRO A 154 3.11 -15.64 -1.93
CA PRO A 154 2.26 -14.46 -2.00
C PRO A 154 0.81 -14.85 -1.68
N TRP A 155 0.50 -15.07 -0.40
CA TRP A 155 -0.88 -15.29 0.08
C TRP A 155 -1.69 -13.99 0.12
N TYR A 156 -1.71 -13.27 -1.00
CA TYR A 156 -2.49 -12.04 -1.15
C TYR A 156 -3.75 -12.37 -1.94
N CYS A 157 -4.91 -12.10 -1.32
CA CYS A 157 -6.23 -12.38 -1.86
C CYS A 157 -6.59 -11.49 -3.05
#